data_AF-G1PR27-F1
#
_entry.id   AF-G1PR27-F1
#
_cell.length_a   1.000
_cell.length_b   1.000
_cell.length_c   1.000
_cell.angle_alpha   90.00
_cell.angle_beta   90.00
_cell.angle_gamma   90.00
#
_symmetry.space_group_name_H-M   'P 1'
#
loop_
_entity.id
_entity.type
_entity.pdbx_description
1 polymer ?
#
loop_
_entity_poly.entity_id
_entity_poly.type
_entity_poly.pdbx_seq_one_letter_code
_entity_poly.pdbx_strand_id
1 'polypeptide(L)'
;LRPDLPAAGSRAEPTLRRPRDSVRPSPRGIMVAYWRQAGLSYIRYSQICAKAVRDALKTEFKASAEKTSSSSVKIVKVKKE
;
A
#
# COMPACT_ATOMS: atom_id res chain seq x y z
N LEU A 1 -29.54 40.28 32.83
CA LEU A 1 -28.09 40.10 33.09
C LEU A 1 -27.71 38.69 32.61
N ARG A 2 -26.96 38.64 31.49
CA ARG A 2 -26.37 37.50 30.77
C ARG A 2 -27.26 36.55 29.93
N PRO A 3 -27.14 36.60 28.59
CA PRO A 3 -27.43 35.52 27.64
C PRO A 3 -26.14 34.77 27.25
N ASP A 4 -26.13 33.43 27.15
CA ASP A 4 -24.97 32.71 26.59
C ASP A 4 -25.35 31.37 25.92
N LEU A 5 -25.12 31.35 24.61
CA LEU A 5 -24.70 30.25 23.70
C LEU A 5 -25.38 28.87 23.72
N PRO A 6 -25.96 28.43 22.58
CA PRO A 6 -25.99 27.02 22.21
C PRO A 6 -24.82 26.64 21.29
N ALA A 7 -23.97 25.77 21.85
CA ALA A 7 -23.31 24.61 21.26
C ALA A 7 -22.97 24.61 19.76
N ALA A 8 -21.67 24.82 19.50
CA ALA A 8 -20.79 23.99 18.68
C ALA A 8 -21.40 23.08 17.59
N GLY A 9 -21.03 23.38 16.33
CA GLY A 9 -20.49 22.36 15.44
C GLY A 9 -21.48 21.66 14.52
N SER A 10 -21.80 22.30 13.40
CA SER A 10 -22.28 21.63 12.19
C SER A 10 -21.22 20.62 11.71
N ARG A 11 -21.31 19.38 12.19
CA ARG A 11 -20.55 18.25 11.67
C ARG A 11 -21.47 17.44 10.75
N ALA A 12 -21.72 18.00 9.57
CA ALA A 12 -22.24 17.23 8.45
C ALA A 12 -21.22 16.12 8.14
N GLU A 13 -21.53 14.89 8.54
CA GLU A 13 -20.84 13.68 8.07
C GLU A 13 -20.96 13.63 6.54
N PRO A 14 -19.86 13.75 5.77
CA PRO A 14 -19.92 13.53 4.34
C PRO A 14 -20.07 12.03 4.14
N THR A 15 -21.26 11.64 3.71
CA THR A 15 -21.64 10.29 3.31
C THR A 15 -20.65 9.74 2.29
N LEU A 16 -19.62 9.02 2.74
CA LEU A 16 -18.66 8.32 1.89
C LEU A 16 -19.26 6.99 1.40
N ARG A 17 -20.40 7.06 0.70
CA ARG A 17 -20.78 6.04 -0.29
C ARG A 17 -20.50 6.62 -1.66
N ARG A 18 -19.23 6.74 -2.01
CA ARG A 18 -18.84 6.96 -3.40
C ARG A 18 -19.37 5.77 -4.23
N PRO A 19 -20.13 6.01 -5.30
CA PRO A 19 -20.45 4.97 -6.27
C PRO A 19 -19.15 4.33 -6.74
N ARG A 20 -19.12 3.00 -6.63
CA ARG A 20 -18.10 2.11 -7.17
C ARG A 20 -17.78 2.52 -8.60
N ASP A 21 -16.56 3.02 -8.77
CA ASP A 21 -15.73 2.81 -9.96
C ASP A 21 -16.49 2.79 -11.28
N SER A 22 -16.99 3.95 -11.70
CA SER A 22 -17.19 4.25 -13.11
C SER A 22 -15.82 4.33 -13.80
N VAL A 23 -15.11 3.21 -13.91
CA VAL A 23 -13.99 3.07 -14.85
C VAL A 23 -14.62 3.00 -16.23
N ARG A 24 -15.08 4.15 -16.73
CA ARG A 24 -15.19 4.35 -18.17
C ARG A 24 -13.74 4.45 -18.66
N PRO A 25 -13.20 3.48 -19.41
CA PRO A 25 -11.85 3.64 -19.94
C PRO A 25 -11.90 4.78 -20.94
N SER A 26 -11.21 5.87 -20.63
CA SER A 26 -10.88 6.89 -21.62
C SER A 26 -9.91 6.26 -22.63
N PRO A 27 -10.05 6.46 -23.96
CA PRO A 27 -9.22 5.80 -24.98
C PRO A 27 -7.73 6.21 -24.99
N ARG A 28 -7.31 7.08 -24.07
CA ARG A 28 -5.90 7.40 -23.87
C ARG A 28 -5.34 6.37 -22.91
N GLY A 29 -4.75 5.30 -23.47
CA GLY A 29 -4.14 4.21 -22.72
C GLY A 29 -3.36 4.75 -21.53
N ILE A 30 -3.79 4.36 -20.33
CA ILE A 30 -3.09 4.72 -19.09
C ILE A 30 -1.71 4.10 -19.22
N MET A 31 -0.66 4.93 -19.22
CA MET A 31 0.72 4.47 -19.21
C MET A 31 0.96 3.78 -17.87
N VAL A 32 0.78 2.46 -17.85
CA VAL A 32 0.96 1.63 -16.67
C VAL A 32 2.44 1.29 -16.53
N ALA A 33 2.98 1.33 -15.32
CA ALA A 33 4.38 0.94 -15.12
C ALA A 33 4.63 -0.53 -15.48
N TYR A 34 5.77 -0.86 -16.07
CA TYR A 34 6.05 -2.19 -16.62
C TYR A 34 5.85 -3.34 -15.60
N TRP A 35 6.26 -3.14 -14.35
CA TRP A 35 6.06 -4.12 -13.26
C TRP A 35 4.59 -4.35 -12.88
N ARG A 36 3.69 -3.40 -13.17
CA ARG A 36 2.23 -3.58 -13.04
C ARG A 36 1.66 -4.40 -14.19
N GLN A 37 2.16 -4.20 -15.40
CA GLN A 37 1.78 -5.02 -16.57
C GLN A 37 2.21 -6.48 -16.36
N ALA A 38 3.37 -6.69 -15.74
CA ALA A 38 3.89 -8.02 -15.38
C ALA A 38 3.18 -8.68 -14.19
N GLY A 39 2.12 -8.08 -13.62
CA GLY A 39 1.34 -8.66 -12.52
C GLY A 39 2.07 -8.73 -11.17
N LEU A 40 3.19 -8.02 -10.98
CA LEU A 40 3.76 -7.88 -9.65
C LEU A 40 2.82 -7.02 -8.79
N SER A 41 2.75 -7.29 -7.48
CA SER A 41 2.15 -6.39 -6.48
C SER A 41 3.20 -5.41 -5.95
N TYR A 42 2.80 -4.25 -5.42
CA TYR A 42 3.75 -3.20 -5.02
C TYR A 42 4.67 -3.73 -3.93
N ILE A 43 4.10 -4.51 -3.00
CA ILE A 43 4.81 -5.23 -1.94
C ILE A 43 5.92 -6.11 -2.51
N ARG A 44 5.64 -6.88 -3.57
CA ARG A 44 6.64 -7.76 -4.19
C ARG A 44 7.73 -6.97 -4.91
N TYR A 45 7.36 -5.88 -5.60
CA TYR A 45 8.30 -5.00 -6.30
C TYR A 45 9.28 -4.33 -5.33
N SER A 46 8.79 -3.74 -4.23
CA SER A 46 9.63 -3.06 -3.25
C SER A 46 10.58 -4.03 -2.53
N GLN A 47 10.12 -5.26 -2.24
CA GLN A 47 10.96 -6.32 -1.68
C GLN A 47 12.14 -6.69 -2.60
N ILE A 48 11.89 -6.86 -3.91
CA ILE A 48 12.92 -7.18 -4.90
C ILE A 48 13.96 -6.05 -4.98
N CYS A 49 13.50 -4.80 -5.04
CA CYS A 49 14.40 -3.64 -5.08
C CYS A 49 15.26 -3.54 -3.82
N ALA A 50 14.64 -3.74 -2.64
CA ALA A 50 15.38 -3.76 -1.38
C ALA A 50 16.42 -4.90 -1.33
N LYS A 51 16.15 -6.06 -1.94
CA LYS A 51 17.15 -7.14 -2.06
C LYS A 51 18.30 -6.73 -2.95
N ALA A 52 18.01 -6.23 -4.16
CA ALA A 52 19.04 -5.79 -5.11
C ALA A 52 19.96 -4.71 -4.52
N VAL A 53 19.40 -3.75 -3.77
CA VAL A 53 20.19 -2.72 -3.08
C VAL A 53 21.12 -3.33 -2.03
N ARG A 54 20.65 -4.29 -1.23
CA ARG A 54 21.49 -4.98 -0.23
C ARG A 54 22.60 -5.81 -0.87
N ASP A 55 22.31 -6.48 -1.97
CA ASP A 55 23.28 -7.27 -2.74
C ASP A 55 24.37 -6.38 -3.36
N ALA A 56 24.07 -5.10 -3.63
CA ALA A 56 25.02 -4.13 -4.15
C ALA A 56 25.86 -3.42 -3.06
N LEU A 57 25.58 -3.61 -1.76
CA LEU A 57 26.36 -3.00 -0.67
C LEU A 57 27.73 -3.65 -0.48
N LYS A 58 28.67 -2.92 0.13
CA LYS A 58 29.96 -3.48 0.57
C LYS A 58 29.73 -4.58 1.61
N THR A 59 30.59 -5.60 1.59
CA THR A 59 30.50 -6.83 2.40
C THR A 59 30.37 -6.55 3.91
N GLU A 60 30.99 -5.48 4.39
CA GLU A 60 30.90 -5.05 5.80
C GLU A 60 29.47 -4.72 6.26
N PHE A 61 28.63 -4.23 5.35
CA PHE A 61 27.24 -3.86 5.65
C PHE A 61 26.23 -4.94 5.25
N LYS A 62 26.66 -5.94 4.46
CA LYS A 62 25.80 -7.06 4.02
C LYS A 62 25.36 -7.93 5.18
N ALA A 63 26.26 -8.27 6.10
CA ALA A 63 25.95 -9.15 7.23
C ALA A 63 24.83 -8.61 8.14
N SER A 64 24.70 -7.29 8.29
CA SER A 64 23.60 -6.68 9.04
C SER A 64 22.31 -6.60 8.22
N ALA A 65 22.42 -6.48 6.90
CA ALA A 65 21.28 -6.38 5.99
C ALA A 65 20.62 -7.74 5.68
N GLU A 66 21.40 -8.83 5.71
CA GLU A 66 20.93 -10.20 5.52
C GLU A 66 19.95 -10.64 6.62
N LYS A 67 20.14 -10.16 7.85
CA LYS A 67 19.27 -10.46 9.01
C LYS A 67 17.80 -10.07 8.74
N THR A 68 17.58 -8.93 8.09
CA THR A 68 16.25 -8.42 7.73
C THR A 68 15.63 -9.12 6.52
N SER A 69 16.42 -9.85 5.72
CA SER A 69 15.92 -10.53 4.51
C SER A 69 15.16 -11.83 4.80
N SER A 70 15.25 -12.36 6.03
CA SER A 70 14.59 -13.60 6.39
C SER A 70 13.08 -13.42 6.56
N SER A 71 12.29 -14.02 5.67
CA SER A 71 10.84 -14.10 5.83
C SER A 71 10.46 -15.43 6.52
N SER A 72 10.29 -15.41 7.83
CA SER A 72 9.94 -16.61 8.62
C SER A 72 8.43 -16.89 8.70
N VAL A 73 7.62 -16.23 7.85
CA VAL A 73 6.15 -16.30 7.91
C VAL A 73 5.66 -17.50 7.11
N LYS A 74 5.07 -18.49 7.78
CA LYS A 74 4.35 -19.60 7.16
C LYS A 74 2.89 -19.22 6.95
N ILE A 75 2.43 -19.19 5.71
CA ILE A 75 1.03 -18.92 5.37
C ILE A 75 0.31 -20.26 5.23
N VAL A 76 -0.63 -20.53 6.11
CA VAL A 76 -1.51 -21.71 6.03
C VAL A 76 -2.86 -21.27 5.50
N LYS A 77 -3.31 -21.87 4.40
CA LYS A 77 -4.66 -21.65 3.88
C LYS A 77 -5.63 -22.50 4.71
N VAL A 78 -6.23 -21.88 5.72
CA VAL A 78 -7.34 -22.51 6.45
C VAL A 78 -8.57 -22.57 5.53
N LYS A 79 -9.03 -23.79 5.25
CA LYS A 79 -10.31 -24.01 4.59
C LYS A 79 -11.37 -23.99 5.69
N LYS A 80 -12.21 -22.95 5.70
CA LYS A 80 -13.38 -22.88 6.57
C LYS A 80 -14.52 -23.57 5.84
N GLU A 81 -15.08 -24.59 6.49
CA GLU A 81 -16.34 -25.26 6.12
C GLU A 81 -17.54 -24.38 6.48
#